data_AF-A0A2K3N9U0-F1
#
_entry.id   AF-A0A2K3N9U0-F1
#
_cell.length_a   1.000
_cell.length_b   1.000
_cell.length_c   1.000
_cell.angle_alpha   90.00
_cell.angle_beta   90.00
_cell.angle_gamma   90.00
#
_symmetry.space_group_name_H-M   'P 1'
#
loop_
_entity.id
_entity.type
_entity.pdbx_description
1 polymer ?
#
loop_
_entity_poly.entity_id
_entity_poly.type
_entity_poly.pdbx_seq_one_letter_code
_entity_poly.pdbx_strand_id
1 'polypeptide(L)'
;MLDRVEDGNWNLRKTARLKSAANKPSKVSKLKDNSHTDHSENNATVPSNVDTKEISIEPSSLEQVDLLKTVSFKRENFVLTPHPLGKQYDTILCLSVSKWIHLNWGDDGLITLFAETWKLLRPGGIFVLEPQPWKSYVSNRAVSETTAANFRNIKFRPQDFQEILLDKIGFRTVEAITSDLTGSTTGFNRPILIFQK
;
A
#
# COMPACT_ATOMS: atom_id res chain seq x y z
N MET A 1 2.16 16.06 -21.59
CA MET A 1 2.45 14.92 -20.70
C MET A 1 1.68 15.15 -19.41
N LEU A 2 0.82 14.22 -18.98
CA LEU A 2 0.00 14.39 -17.76
C LEU A 2 0.90 14.39 -16.52
N ASP A 3 0.72 15.37 -15.64
CA ASP A 3 1.43 15.41 -14.36
C ASP A 3 0.72 14.51 -13.33
N ARG A 4 1.27 13.31 -13.13
CA ARG A 4 0.72 12.32 -12.19
C ARG A 4 0.74 12.78 -10.74
N VAL A 5 1.63 13.70 -10.36
CA VAL A 5 1.67 14.26 -9.01
C VAL A 5 0.50 15.23 -8.81
N GLU A 6 0.20 16.04 -9.82
CA GLU A 6 -1.00 16.90 -9.79
C GLU A 6 -2.29 16.07 -9.72
N ASP A 7 -2.40 15.00 -10.53
CA ASP A 7 -3.51 14.05 -10.49
C ASP A 7 -3.67 13.43 -9.09
N GLY A 8 -2.58 12.98 -8.47
CA GLY A 8 -2.57 12.41 -7.12
C GLY A 8 -3.06 13.41 -6.07
N ASN A 9 -2.53 14.64 -6.09
CA ASN A 9 -2.95 15.71 -5.18
C ASN A 9 -4.40 16.14 -5.42
N TRP A 10 -4.88 16.11 -6.67
CA TRP A 10 -6.28 16.37 -6.99
C TRP A 10 -7.20 15.32 -6.39
N ASN A 11 -6.88 14.03 -6.57
CA ASN A 11 -7.64 12.93 -6.00
C ASN A 11 -7.63 12.93 -4.47
N LEU A 12 -6.50 13.27 -3.85
CA LEU A 12 -6.39 13.40 -2.40
C LEU A 12 -7.32 14.51 -1.87
N ARG A 13 -7.29 15.69 -2.49
CA ARG A 13 -8.18 16.82 -2.14
C ARG A 13 -9.65 16.48 -2.34
N LYS A 14 -10.01 15.81 -3.44
CA LYS A 14 -11.37 15.34 -3.70
C LYS A 14 -11.84 14.38 -2.60
N THR A 15 -11.01 13.42 -2.21
CA THR A 15 -11.32 12.42 -1.17
C THR A 15 -11.46 13.07 0.21
N ALA A 16 -10.58 14.00 0.57
CA ALA A 16 -10.66 14.73 1.83
C ALA A 16 -11.96 15.55 1.95
N ARG A 17 -12.39 16.21 0.86
CA ARG A 17 -13.68 16.94 0.80
C ARG A 17 -14.89 16.04 0.96
N LEU A 18 -14.87 14.85 0.36
CA LEU A 18 -15.97 13.88 0.51
C LEU A 18 -16.08 13.39 1.95
N LYS A 19 -14.95 13.12 2.62
CA LYS A 19 -14.93 12.74 4.05
C LYS A 19 -15.44 13.87 4.95
N SER A 20 -15.08 15.14 4.68
CA SER A 20 -15.57 16.26 5.49
C SER A 20 -17.04 16.59 5.25
N ALA A 21 -17.54 16.38 4.03
CA ALA A 21 -18.96 16.52 3.72
C ALA A 21 -19.82 15.42 4.37
N ALA A 22 -19.32 14.18 4.42
CA ALA A 22 -20.00 13.07 5.10
C ALA A 22 -20.08 13.26 6.63
N ASN A 23 -19.12 13.98 7.21
CA ASN A 23 -19.08 14.26 8.65
C ASN A 23 -19.84 15.53 9.08
N LYS A 24 -20.50 16.25 8.17
CA LYS A 24 -21.36 17.39 8.55
C LYS A 24 -22.73 16.88 8.99
N PRO A 25 -23.21 17.22 10.20
CA PRO A 25 -24.57 16.88 10.61
C PRO A 25 -25.57 17.62 9.71
N SER A 26 -26.52 16.88 9.14
CA SER A 26 -27.66 17.43 8.42
C SER A 26 -28.45 18.33 9.36
N LYS A 27 -28.54 19.63 9.06
CA LYS A 27 -29.48 20.53 9.74
C LYS A 27 -30.90 20.08 9.41
N VAL A 28 -31.51 19.27 10.28
CA VAL A 28 -32.94 19.01 10.27
C VAL A 28 -33.64 20.30 10.68
N SER A 29 -34.34 20.93 9.74
CA SER A 29 -35.31 21.98 10.01
C SER A 29 -36.48 21.37 10.79
N LYS A 30 -36.62 21.72 12.07
CA LYS A 30 -37.79 21.38 12.88
C LYS A 30 -39.03 22.10 12.32
N LEU A 31 -39.95 21.35 11.72
CA LEU A 31 -41.37 21.71 11.71
C LEU A 31 -42.04 21.01 12.89
N LYS A 32 -42.69 21.82 13.74
CA LYS A 32 -43.63 21.36 14.75
C LYS A 32 -44.93 20.99 14.04
N ASP A 33 -45.55 19.87 14.42
CA ASP A 33 -46.95 19.97 14.87
C ASP A 33 -47.38 18.81 15.76
N ASN A 34 -48.24 19.14 16.72
CA ASN A 34 -48.81 18.29 17.76
C ASN A 34 -50.03 17.51 17.26
N SER A 35 -50.23 16.28 17.74
CA SER A 35 -51.53 15.85 18.31
C SER A 35 -51.48 14.45 18.97
N HIS A 36 -52.16 14.38 20.11
CA HIS A 36 -52.59 13.24 20.95
C HIS A 36 -53.35 12.15 20.14
N THR A 37 -53.61 10.89 20.55
CA THR A 37 -53.99 10.30 21.86
C THR A 37 -54.08 8.75 21.76
N ASP A 38 -53.69 8.05 22.84
CA ASP A 38 -54.26 6.87 23.53
C ASP A 38 -54.54 5.44 22.95
N HIS A 39 -54.34 4.50 23.92
CA HIS A 39 -54.79 3.11 24.13
C HIS A 39 -53.89 1.97 23.61
N SER A 40 -53.19 1.18 24.45
CA SER A 40 -53.53 0.25 25.56
C SER A 40 -53.69 -1.21 25.06
N GLU A 41 -52.77 -2.11 25.48
CA GLU A 41 -53.07 -3.37 26.20
C GLU A 41 -51.89 -4.37 26.26
N ASN A 42 -51.38 -4.55 27.48
CA ASN A 42 -50.91 -5.76 28.20
C ASN A 42 -50.68 -7.11 27.46
N ASN A 43 -49.51 -7.76 27.66
CA ASN A 43 -49.30 -8.79 28.70
C ASN A 43 -47.96 -9.58 28.61
N ALA A 44 -47.36 -9.78 29.81
CA ALA A 44 -46.64 -10.96 30.35
C ALA A 44 -45.23 -11.43 29.83
N THR A 45 -44.22 -11.05 30.62
CA THR A 45 -43.11 -11.80 31.32
C THR A 45 -42.97 -13.34 31.11
N VAL A 46 -41.82 -14.06 31.13
CA VAL A 46 -40.45 -13.96 31.72
C VAL A 46 -39.50 -14.98 30.96
N PRO A 47 -38.23 -15.28 31.36
CA PRO A 47 -36.98 -14.84 30.71
C PRO A 47 -36.13 -15.98 30.09
N SER A 48 -35.08 -15.64 29.33
CA SER A 48 -33.87 -16.48 29.31
C SER A 48 -32.62 -15.63 29.09
N ASN A 49 -31.77 -15.64 30.11
CA ASN A 49 -30.43 -15.07 30.10
C ASN A 49 -29.54 -15.91 29.17
N VAL A 50 -28.92 -15.28 28.19
CA VAL A 50 -27.64 -15.73 27.66
C VAL A 50 -26.75 -14.50 27.54
N ASP A 51 -25.86 -14.35 28.51
CA ASP A 51 -24.76 -13.39 28.52
C ASP A 51 -23.89 -13.60 27.29
N THR A 52 -24.15 -12.85 26.22
CA THR A 52 -23.14 -12.58 25.21
C THR A 52 -22.66 -11.17 25.49
N LYS A 53 -21.52 -11.06 26.19
CA LYS A 53 -20.73 -9.82 26.23
C LYS A 53 -20.32 -9.48 24.80
N GLU A 54 -21.20 -8.80 24.07
CA GLU A 54 -20.78 -7.94 22.98
C GLU A 54 -19.89 -6.88 23.62
N ILE A 55 -18.58 -7.06 23.44
CA ILE A 55 -17.62 -6.00 23.63
C ILE A 55 -17.98 -4.97 22.57
N SER A 56 -18.84 -4.03 22.94
CA SER A 56 -19.03 -2.76 22.26
C SER A 56 -17.67 -2.06 22.29
N ILE A 57 -16.86 -2.32 21.27
CA ILE A 57 -15.74 -1.45 20.92
C ILE A 57 -16.41 -0.17 20.41
N GLU A 58 -16.79 0.69 21.36
CA GLU A 58 -16.94 2.11 21.12
C GLU A 58 -15.74 2.53 20.27
N PRO A 59 -15.92 3.08 19.07
CA PRO A 59 -14.82 3.58 18.29
C PRO A 59 -14.28 4.78 19.06
N SER A 60 -13.32 4.51 19.95
CA SER A 60 -12.53 5.52 20.64
C SER A 60 -12.10 6.49 19.55
N SER A 61 -12.63 7.70 19.61
CA SER A 61 -12.53 8.76 18.62
C SER A 61 -11.21 8.66 17.86
N LEU A 62 -11.23 7.97 16.71
CA LEU A 62 -10.09 7.97 15.79
C LEU A 62 -9.96 9.42 15.41
N GLU A 63 -8.93 10.10 15.93
CA GLU A 63 -8.57 11.43 15.48
C GLU A 63 -8.63 11.38 13.97
N GLN A 64 -9.51 12.18 13.39
CA GLN A 64 -9.80 12.09 11.98
C GLN A 64 -8.51 12.42 11.23
N VAL A 65 -7.81 11.38 10.77
CA VAL A 65 -6.48 11.52 10.16
C VAL A 65 -6.61 12.48 9.00
N ASP A 66 -5.92 13.61 9.12
CA ASP A 66 -5.87 14.60 8.06
C ASP A 66 -5.02 14.02 6.91
N LEU A 67 -5.71 13.48 5.91
CA LEU A 67 -5.08 12.85 4.75
C LEU A 67 -4.10 13.79 4.04
N LEU A 68 -4.35 15.11 4.08
CA LEU A 68 -3.49 16.11 3.43
C LEU A 68 -2.17 16.32 4.20
N LYS A 69 -2.13 15.96 5.48
CA LYS A 69 -0.90 15.96 6.30
C LYS A 69 -0.16 14.63 6.28
N THR A 70 -0.86 13.55 5.94
CA THR A 70 -0.34 12.17 6.05
C THR A 70 0.16 11.61 4.72
N VAL A 71 -0.46 12.04 3.60
CA VAL A 71 -0.12 11.54 2.26
C VAL A 71 0.45 12.68 1.43
N SER A 72 1.59 12.42 0.78
CA SER A 72 2.21 13.33 -0.18
C SER A 72 2.64 12.56 -1.43
N PHE A 73 2.76 13.28 -2.54
CA PHE A 73 3.22 12.73 -3.81
C PHE A 73 4.45 13.50 -4.27
N LYS A 74 5.44 12.77 -4.78
CA LYS A 74 6.69 13.34 -5.29
C LYS A 74 7.03 12.68 -6.62
N ARG A 75 7.55 13.48 -7.56
CA ARG A 75 8.14 12.98 -8.80
C ARG A 75 9.64 12.81 -8.62
N GLU A 76 10.11 11.59 -8.74
CA GLU A 76 11.53 11.28 -8.63
C GLU A 76 11.91 10.05 -9.45
N ASN A 77 13.18 9.97 -9.81
CA ASN A 77 13.78 8.72 -10.26
C ASN A 77 14.57 8.16 -9.07
N PHE A 78 14.00 7.16 -8.40
CA PHE A 78 14.59 6.56 -7.20
C PHE A 78 16.02 6.03 -7.42
N VAL A 79 16.37 5.57 -8.63
CA VAL A 79 17.71 5.03 -8.91
C VAL A 79 18.76 6.16 -9.02
N LEU A 80 18.38 7.31 -9.56
CA LEU A 80 19.31 8.40 -9.88
C LEU A 80 19.31 9.53 -8.83
N THR A 81 18.26 9.62 -8.01
CA THR A 81 18.11 10.71 -7.05
C THR A 81 18.89 10.39 -5.78
N PRO A 82 19.81 11.26 -5.33
CA PRO A 82 20.44 11.09 -4.03
C PRO A 82 19.40 11.17 -2.91
N HIS A 83 19.40 10.19 -2.01
CA HIS A 83 18.49 10.21 -0.87
C HIS A 83 19.16 10.82 0.36
N PRO A 84 18.38 11.40 1.28
CA PRO A 84 18.94 11.97 2.50
C PRO A 84 19.65 10.90 3.34
N LEU A 85 20.76 11.29 3.95
CA LEU A 85 21.48 10.42 4.87
C LEU A 85 20.64 10.20 6.13
N GLY A 86 20.39 8.94 6.48
CA GLY A 86 19.68 8.56 7.69
C GLY A 86 18.45 7.70 7.42
N LYS A 87 18.08 6.92 8.43
CA LYS A 87 16.96 5.98 8.39
C LYS A 87 15.64 6.73 8.64
N GLN A 88 14.73 6.70 7.67
CA GLN A 88 13.57 7.58 7.62
C GLN A 88 12.24 6.81 7.67
N TYR A 89 12.19 5.60 7.12
CA TYR A 89 10.94 4.89 6.94
C TYR A 89 10.87 3.64 7.83
N ASP A 90 9.69 3.40 8.38
CA ASP A 90 9.36 2.15 9.07
C ASP A 90 8.98 1.05 8.07
N THR A 91 8.43 1.41 6.91
CA THR A 91 8.07 0.49 5.82
C THR A 91 8.27 1.12 4.46
N ILE A 92 8.79 0.35 3.50
CA ILE A 92 8.89 0.74 2.09
C ILE A 92 8.17 -0.31 1.24
N LEU A 93 7.31 0.15 0.33
CA LEU A 93 6.56 -0.71 -0.60
C LEU A 93 7.16 -0.60 -2.01
N CYS A 94 7.51 -1.74 -2.60
CA CYS A 94 7.99 -1.88 -3.97
C CYS A 94 7.10 -2.88 -4.71
N LEU A 95 5.91 -2.41 -5.08
CA LEU A 95 4.86 -3.23 -5.67
C LEU A 95 4.86 -3.07 -7.18
N SER A 96 5.11 -4.15 -7.92
CA SER A 96 5.07 -4.14 -9.39
C SER A 96 5.95 -3.07 -10.07
N VAL A 97 7.10 -2.72 -9.48
CA VAL A 97 8.04 -1.74 -10.07
C VAL A 97 9.44 -2.27 -10.33
N SER A 98 9.87 -3.34 -9.64
CA SER A 98 11.24 -3.87 -9.74
C SER A 98 11.64 -4.26 -11.18
N LYS A 99 10.73 -4.86 -11.96
CA LYS A 99 10.96 -5.12 -13.40
C LYS A 99 11.31 -3.87 -14.18
N TRP A 100 10.56 -2.79 -13.99
CA TRP A 100 10.75 -1.58 -14.77
C TRP A 100 12.07 -0.91 -14.43
N ILE A 101 12.45 -0.94 -13.16
CA ILE A 101 13.77 -0.49 -12.73
C ILE A 101 14.86 -1.33 -13.40
N HIS A 102 14.73 -2.65 -13.31
CA HIS A 102 15.71 -3.57 -13.86
C HIS A 102 15.85 -3.43 -15.39
N LEU A 103 14.74 -3.32 -16.14
CA LEU A 103 14.81 -3.13 -17.58
C LEU A 103 15.43 -1.77 -17.97
N ASN A 104 15.21 -0.70 -17.20
CA ASN A 104 15.72 0.63 -17.56
C ASN A 104 17.16 0.89 -17.09
N TRP A 105 17.60 0.28 -16.00
CA TRP A 105 18.91 0.55 -15.38
C TRP A 105 19.77 -0.71 -15.14
N GLY A 106 19.36 -1.86 -15.67
CA GLY A 106 20.12 -3.11 -15.57
C GLY A 106 20.23 -3.64 -14.13
N ASP A 107 21.16 -4.57 -13.93
CA ASP A 107 21.47 -5.14 -12.62
C ASP A 107 21.92 -4.04 -11.64
N ASP A 108 22.69 -3.05 -12.08
CA ASP A 108 23.18 -1.95 -11.23
C ASP A 108 22.03 -1.12 -10.65
N GLY A 109 21.01 -0.82 -11.46
CA GLY A 109 19.80 -0.14 -11.00
C GLY A 109 18.98 -0.97 -10.01
N LEU A 110 18.94 -2.29 -10.19
CA LEU A 110 18.30 -3.19 -9.24
C LEU A 110 19.04 -3.23 -7.90
N ILE A 111 20.37 -3.35 -7.93
CA ILE A 111 21.20 -3.35 -6.71
C ILE A 111 21.08 -2.00 -6.00
N THR A 112 21.07 -0.89 -6.75
CA THR A 112 20.86 0.45 -6.19
C THR A 112 19.51 0.55 -5.50
N LEU A 113 18.42 0.09 -6.14
CA LEU A 113 17.09 0.04 -5.51
C LEU A 113 17.13 -0.68 -4.17
N PHE A 114 17.72 -1.88 -4.11
CA PHE A 114 17.78 -2.66 -2.87
C PHE A 114 18.65 -2.03 -1.79
N ALA A 115 19.84 -1.53 -2.16
CA ALA A 115 20.76 -0.91 -1.21
C ALA A 115 20.19 0.39 -0.63
N GLU A 116 19.61 1.26 -1.46
CA GLU A 116 18.99 2.51 -1.01
C GLU A 116 17.76 2.24 -0.14
N THR A 117 16.92 1.27 -0.51
CA THR A 117 15.79 0.82 0.32
C THR A 117 16.27 0.40 1.70
N TRP A 118 17.31 -0.44 1.78
CA TRP A 118 17.87 -0.86 3.05
C TRP A 118 18.40 0.33 3.84
N LYS A 119 19.15 1.26 3.23
CA LYS A 119 19.68 2.45 3.93
C LYS A 119 18.57 3.33 4.51
N LEU A 120 17.49 3.51 3.77
CA LEU A 120 16.36 4.35 4.14
C LEU A 120 15.47 3.75 5.23
N LEU A 121 15.50 2.43 5.42
CA LEU A 121 14.75 1.76 6.49
C LEU A 121 15.40 1.91 7.86
N ARG A 122 14.56 2.15 8.87
CA ARG A 122 14.90 2.10 10.30
C ARG A 122 15.29 0.68 10.74
N PRO A 123 16.04 0.51 11.85
CA PRO A 123 16.27 -0.83 12.41
C PRO A 123 14.92 -1.50 12.70
N GLY A 124 14.73 -2.77 12.30
CA GLY A 124 13.45 -3.46 12.38
C GLY A 124 12.44 -3.05 11.31
N GLY A 125 12.79 -2.13 10.40
CA GLY A 125 11.95 -1.69 9.30
C GLY A 125 11.69 -2.78 8.26
N ILE A 126 10.61 -2.62 7.53
CA ILE A 126 10.06 -3.64 6.63
C ILE A 126 10.18 -3.19 5.17
N PHE A 127 10.71 -4.07 4.32
CA PHE A 127 10.65 -3.92 2.88
C PHE A 127 9.63 -4.91 2.29
N VAL A 128 8.58 -4.39 1.66
CA VAL A 128 7.58 -5.21 0.98
C VAL A 128 7.85 -5.17 -0.53
N LEU A 129 8.18 -6.32 -1.10
CA LEU A 129 8.55 -6.46 -2.51
C LEU A 129 7.58 -7.40 -3.22
N GLU A 130 7.03 -6.95 -4.35
CA GLU A 130 6.28 -7.79 -5.28
C GLU A 130 7.06 -7.91 -6.59
N PRO A 131 7.92 -8.93 -6.75
CA PRO A 131 8.72 -9.09 -7.96
C PRO A 131 7.85 -9.64 -9.11
N GLN A 132 7.98 -9.06 -10.30
CA GLN A 132 7.32 -9.62 -11.48
C GLN A 132 8.09 -10.81 -12.05
N PRO A 133 7.39 -11.84 -12.57
CA PRO A 133 8.04 -13.03 -13.10
C PRO A 133 8.83 -12.72 -14.38
N TRP A 134 9.85 -13.53 -14.67
CA TRP A 134 10.68 -13.39 -15.87
C TRP A 134 9.88 -13.35 -17.18
N LYS A 135 8.77 -14.08 -17.27
CA LYS A 135 7.85 -14.01 -18.42
C LYS A 135 7.40 -12.57 -18.72
N SER A 136 7.16 -11.76 -17.69
CA SER A 136 6.81 -10.34 -17.85
C SER A 136 7.97 -9.52 -18.42
N TYR A 137 9.22 -9.85 -18.08
CA TYR A 137 10.41 -9.22 -18.67
C TYR A 137 10.49 -9.52 -20.16
N VAL A 138 10.35 -10.80 -20.54
CA VAL A 138 10.36 -11.23 -21.94
C VAL A 138 9.32 -10.45 -22.75
N SER A 139 8.09 -10.32 -22.26
CA SER A 139 7.03 -9.58 -22.96
C SER A 139 7.29 -8.07 -23.10
N ASN A 140 8.10 -7.47 -22.23
CA ASN A 140 8.32 -6.02 -22.18
C ASN A 140 9.75 -5.59 -22.53
N ARG A 141 10.61 -6.53 -22.95
CA ARG A 141 12.04 -6.27 -23.21
C ARG A 141 12.32 -5.28 -24.35
N ALA A 142 11.36 -5.04 -25.24
CA ALA A 142 11.55 -4.26 -26.46
C ALA A 142 10.74 -2.95 -26.46
N VAL A 143 10.34 -2.46 -25.28
CA VAL A 143 9.58 -1.20 -25.16
C VAL A 143 10.46 0.02 -25.49
N SER A 144 11.79 -0.10 -25.31
CA SER A 144 12.79 0.86 -25.77
C SER A 144 14.12 0.18 -26.09
N GLU A 145 15.00 0.86 -26.81
CA GLU A 145 16.37 0.40 -27.07
C GLU A 145 17.15 0.11 -25.78
N THR A 146 17.00 0.99 -24.77
CA THR A 146 17.58 0.80 -23.43
C THR A 146 17.10 -0.49 -22.80
N THR A 147 15.79 -0.74 -22.80
CA THR A 147 15.24 -1.98 -22.21
C THR A 147 15.72 -3.22 -22.94
N ALA A 148 15.89 -3.14 -24.27
CA ALA A 148 16.36 -4.26 -25.08
C ALA A 148 17.85 -4.55 -24.85
N ALA A 149 18.67 -3.51 -24.72
CA ALA A 149 20.09 -3.65 -24.40
C ALA A 149 20.29 -4.23 -22.99
N ASN A 150 19.64 -3.65 -21.98
CA ASN A 150 19.75 -4.13 -20.61
C ASN A 150 19.25 -5.56 -20.46
N PHE A 151 18.09 -5.90 -21.04
CA PHE A 151 17.54 -7.26 -20.95
C PHE A 151 18.52 -8.35 -21.38
N ARG A 152 19.35 -8.10 -22.42
CA ARG A 152 20.38 -9.04 -22.89
C ARG A 152 21.52 -9.23 -21.88
N ASN A 153 21.74 -8.24 -21.03
CA ASN A 153 22.84 -8.20 -20.07
C ASN A 153 22.40 -8.54 -18.63
N ILE A 154 21.10 -8.74 -18.37
CA ILE A 154 20.59 -9.11 -17.04
C ILE A 154 21.21 -10.43 -16.59
N LYS A 155 21.89 -10.41 -15.45
CA LYS A 155 22.44 -11.58 -14.77
C LYS A 155 21.54 -12.01 -13.62
N PHE A 156 21.00 -11.06 -12.87
CA PHE A 156 20.16 -11.36 -11.70
C PHE A 156 18.70 -11.42 -12.11
N ARG A 157 18.08 -12.59 -12.03
CA ARG A 157 16.67 -12.77 -12.37
C ARG A 157 15.81 -12.72 -11.09
N PRO A 158 14.48 -12.62 -11.21
CA PRO A 158 13.61 -12.50 -10.04
C PRO A 158 13.80 -13.57 -8.97
N GLN A 159 14.17 -14.80 -9.35
CA GLN A 159 14.46 -15.87 -8.39
C GLN A 159 15.72 -15.63 -7.54
N ASP A 160 16.65 -14.80 -8.01
CA ASP A 160 17.91 -14.48 -7.32
C ASP A 160 17.72 -13.31 -6.33
N PHE A 161 16.59 -12.59 -6.39
CA PHE A 161 16.37 -11.38 -5.58
C PHE A 161 16.40 -11.66 -4.09
N GLN A 162 15.83 -12.78 -3.65
CA GLN A 162 15.80 -13.15 -2.25
C GLN A 162 17.21 -13.36 -1.68
N GLU A 163 18.07 -14.11 -2.39
CA GLU A 163 19.47 -14.30 -2.00
C GLU A 163 20.22 -12.98 -1.95
N ILE A 164 20.05 -12.12 -2.96
CA ILE A 164 20.70 -10.80 -3.00
C ILE A 164 20.29 -9.95 -1.79
N LEU A 165 18.98 -9.88 -1.51
CA LEU A 165 18.44 -9.08 -0.41
C LEU A 165 18.91 -9.58 0.96
N LEU A 166 18.98 -10.89 1.16
CA LEU A 166 19.45 -11.49 2.42
C LEU A 166 20.98 -11.40 2.55
N ASP A 167 21.71 -11.94 1.59
CA ASP A 167 23.13 -12.24 1.73
C ASP A 167 24.04 -11.07 1.33
N LYS A 168 23.61 -10.24 0.38
CA LYS A 168 24.44 -9.15 -0.17
C LYS A 168 24.05 -7.78 0.36
N ILE A 169 22.75 -7.55 0.58
CA ILE A 169 22.24 -6.27 1.08
C ILE A 169 22.16 -6.25 2.61
N GLY A 170 21.79 -7.38 3.22
CA GLY A 170 21.77 -7.53 4.68
C GLY A 170 20.39 -7.37 5.32
N PHE A 171 19.31 -7.74 4.62
CA PHE A 171 18.05 -8.07 5.29
C PHE A 171 18.19 -9.40 6.04
N ARG A 172 17.46 -9.57 7.14
CA ARG A 172 17.62 -10.70 8.07
C ARG A 172 16.71 -11.88 7.74
N THR A 173 15.47 -11.58 7.38
CA THR A 173 14.43 -12.58 7.17
C THR A 173 13.62 -12.23 5.94
N VAL A 174 12.94 -13.24 5.40
CA VAL A 174 11.97 -13.10 4.32
C VAL A 174 10.77 -14.00 4.59
N GLU A 175 9.57 -13.47 4.36
CA GLU A 175 8.31 -14.21 4.41
C GLU A 175 7.50 -13.94 3.14
N ALA A 176 6.81 -14.96 2.61
CA ALA A 176 5.87 -14.80 1.49
C ALA A 176 4.42 -14.88 1.99
N ILE A 177 3.61 -13.85 1.74
CA ILE A 177 2.26 -13.74 2.33
C ILE A 177 1.13 -14.19 1.38
N THR A 178 1.34 -14.16 0.06
CA THR A 178 0.25 -14.27 -0.92
C THR A 178 0.19 -15.59 -1.68
N SER A 179 0.60 -16.72 -1.08
CA SER A 179 0.44 -18.02 -1.75
C SER A 179 -1.01 -18.38 -2.10
N ASP A 180 -2.03 -17.75 -1.48
CA ASP A 180 -3.42 -18.24 -1.51
C ASP A 180 -4.51 -17.16 -1.78
N LEU A 181 -4.23 -16.11 -2.55
CA LEU A 181 -5.27 -15.12 -2.92
C LEU A 181 -6.24 -15.67 -3.98
N THR A 182 -7.39 -16.18 -3.53
CA THR A 182 -8.51 -16.57 -4.40
C THR A 182 -9.10 -15.34 -5.12
N GLY A 183 -9.11 -15.34 -6.45
CA GLY A 183 -9.68 -14.26 -7.27
C GLY A 183 -8.67 -13.42 -8.07
N SER A 184 -7.39 -13.80 -8.04
CA SER A 184 -6.35 -13.17 -8.86
C SER A 184 -6.59 -13.41 -10.37
N THR A 185 -6.59 -12.35 -11.16
CA THR A 185 -6.58 -12.45 -12.62
C THR A 185 -5.24 -12.99 -13.11
N THR A 186 -5.26 -13.85 -14.14
CA THR A 186 -4.05 -14.47 -14.71
C THR A 186 -2.97 -13.43 -15.00
N GLY A 187 -1.82 -13.53 -14.33
CA GLY A 187 -0.71 -12.58 -14.44
C GLY A 187 -0.47 -11.69 -13.22
N PHE A 188 -1.43 -11.61 -12.29
CA PHE A 188 -1.34 -10.86 -11.03
C PHE A 188 -1.24 -11.76 -9.79
N ASN A 189 -1.18 -13.08 -9.96
CA ASN A 189 -0.89 -14.00 -8.87
C ASN A 189 0.63 -14.04 -8.65
N ARG A 190 1.14 -13.10 -7.86
CA ARG A 190 2.56 -12.94 -7.58
C ARG A 190 2.79 -12.96 -6.07
N PRO A 191 3.94 -13.51 -5.63
CA PRO A 191 4.28 -13.47 -4.22
C PRO A 191 4.54 -12.02 -3.79
N ILE A 192 3.98 -11.65 -2.64
CA ILE A 192 4.40 -10.50 -1.85
C ILE A 192 5.39 -11.02 -0.84
N LEU A 193 6.63 -10.57 -0.98
CA LEU A 193 7.74 -10.90 -0.10
C LEU A 193 7.92 -9.76 0.91
N ILE A 194 8.02 -10.12 2.18
CA ILE A 194 8.31 -9.21 3.28
C ILE A 194 9.71 -9.49 3.78
N PHE A 195 10.59 -8.50 3.68
CA PHE A 195 11.95 -8.56 4.21
C PHE A 195 12.08 -7.66 5.45
N GLN A 196 12.72 -8.16 6.50
CA GLN A 196 12.97 -7.41 7.73
C GLN A 196 14.44 -7.01 7.86
N LYS A 197 14.70 -5.76 8.26
CA LYS A 197 16.05 -5.22 8.49
C LYS A 197 16.57 -5.44 9.92
#